data_AF-A0A1E1X1H5-F1
#
_entry.id   AF-A0A1E1X1H5-F1
#
_cell.length_a   1.000
_cell.length_b   1.000
_cell.length_c   1.000
_cell.angle_alpha   90.00
_cell.angle_beta   90.00
_cell.angle_gamma   90.00
#
_symmetry.space_group_name_H-M   'P 1'
#
loop_
_entity.id
_entity.type
_entity.pdbx_description
1 polymer ?
#
loop_
_entity_poly.entity_id
_entity_poly.type
_entity_poly.pdbx_seq_one_letter_code
_entity_poly.pdbx_strand_id
1 'polypeptide(L)'
;ALLVVCLLAFIASSTALREDDVDMEEDKIILGLYIVYDEAFNKRFSFNNGDKPFENYFAVLCNIVELYFKDMRDPRVMLTFAGSSKLQEENIIHNISVNGKTYVDAAKTLEGLYDVMTWNDSLPQGVDVVFLVTGSEIWITESPVTKEWKGLAVPKTICFSG
;
A
#
# COMPACT_ATOMS: atom_id res chain seq x y z
N ALA A 1 -11.19 11.55 -7.24
CA ALA A 1 -10.63 10.18 -7.31
C ALA A 1 -10.92 9.52 -5.97
N LEU A 2 -11.21 8.22 -5.94
CA LEU A 2 -11.42 7.53 -4.66
C LEU A 2 -10.05 7.10 -4.11
N LEU A 3 -9.91 6.93 -2.80
CA LEU A 3 -8.59 6.69 -2.22
C LEU A 3 -8.64 5.56 -1.20
N VAL A 4 -8.13 4.40 -1.61
CA VAL A 4 -8.08 3.20 -0.77
C VAL A 4 -6.79 3.18 0.03
N VAL A 5 -6.89 3.33 1.36
CA VAL A 5 -5.72 3.30 2.24
C VAL A 5 -5.36 1.87 2.65
N CYS A 6 -4.09 1.51 2.44
CA CYS A 6 -3.53 0.20 2.77
C CYS A 6 -2.19 0.35 3.52
N LEU A 7 -1.97 -0.44 4.56
CA LEU A 7 -0.72 -0.48 5.33
C LEU A 7 -0.03 -1.83 5.02
N LEU A 8 1.26 -1.86 4.66
CA LEU A 8 1.98 -3.08 4.24
C LEU A 8 3.38 -3.25 4.86
N ALA A 9 3.72 -4.50 5.17
CA ALA A 9 5.05 -5.01 5.51
C ALA A 9 5.29 -6.36 4.80
N PHE A 10 6.56 -6.71 4.53
CA PHE A 10 6.92 -7.62 3.43
C PHE A 10 7.68 -8.87 3.88
N ILE A 11 7.37 -10.03 3.29
CA ILE A 11 8.27 -11.20 3.18
C ILE A 11 8.10 -11.79 1.77
N ALA A 12 9.21 -12.09 1.09
CA ALA A 12 9.21 -12.54 -0.31
C ALA A 12 9.17 -14.07 -0.45
N SER A 13 8.52 -14.55 -1.52
CA SER A 13 8.73 -15.88 -2.11
C SER A 13 8.36 -15.83 -3.60
N SER A 14 9.02 -16.64 -4.43
CA SER A 14 8.97 -16.56 -5.89
C SER A 14 8.78 -17.92 -6.55
N THR A 15 7.81 -18.05 -7.46
CA THR A 15 7.76 -19.10 -8.50
C THR A 15 7.08 -18.60 -9.76
N ALA A 16 7.52 -19.08 -10.93
CA ALA A 16 7.05 -18.68 -12.25
C ALA A 16 6.14 -19.75 -12.90
N LEU A 17 5.40 -19.38 -13.96
CA LEU A 17 5.12 -20.14 -15.20
C LEU A 17 4.12 -19.39 -16.13
N ARG A 18 3.65 -20.04 -17.19
CA ARG A 18 3.02 -19.50 -18.43
C ARG A 18 1.66 -20.21 -18.69
N GLU A 19 0.81 -19.92 -19.68
CA GLU A 19 0.97 -19.29 -21.02
C GLU A 19 -0.38 -18.74 -21.58
N ASP A 20 -0.30 -17.83 -22.57
CA ASP A 20 -1.20 -17.48 -23.70
C ASP A 20 -2.76 -17.44 -23.66
N ASP A 21 -3.27 -16.68 -24.64
CA ASP A 21 -4.49 -16.81 -25.46
C ASP A 21 -5.77 -15.94 -25.26
N VAL A 22 -6.25 -15.46 -26.42
CA VAL A 22 -7.52 -14.79 -26.84
C VAL A 22 -7.82 -13.34 -26.39
N ASP A 23 -7.71 -12.41 -27.35
CA ASP A 23 -8.29 -11.06 -27.29
C ASP A 23 -9.84 -11.12 -27.38
N MET A 24 -10.50 -10.98 -26.24
CA MET A 24 -11.81 -10.31 -26.17
C MET A 24 -11.57 -8.87 -25.67
N GLU A 25 -12.56 -7.98 -25.77
CA GLU A 25 -12.50 -6.70 -25.03
C GLU A 25 -12.63 -7.00 -23.53
N GLU A 26 -11.51 -7.40 -22.89
CA GLU A 26 -11.42 -7.65 -21.45
C GLU A 26 -11.85 -6.39 -20.69
N ASP A 27 -12.77 -6.53 -19.73
CA ASP A 27 -13.07 -5.47 -18.77
C ASP A 27 -11.78 -5.15 -17.99
N LYS A 28 -11.25 -3.94 -18.17
CA LYS A 28 -9.96 -3.52 -17.60
C LYS A 28 -10.15 -2.57 -16.43
N ILE A 29 -9.64 -2.97 -15.26
CA ILE A 29 -9.53 -2.13 -14.08
C ILE A 29 -8.08 -1.67 -13.97
N ILE A 30 -7.85 -0.37 -14.10
CA ILE A 30 -6.55 0.26 -13.87
C ILE A 30 -6.62 0.97 -12.52
N LEU A 31 -5.67 0.69 -11.62
CA LEU A 31 -5.58 1.33 -10.30
C LEU A 31 -4.26 2.11 -10.18
N GLY A 32 -4.34 3.42 -9.96
CA GLY A 32 -3.20 4.25 -9.62
C GLY A 32 -2.82 4.11 -8.16
N LEU A 33 -1.63 3.58 -7.90
CA LEU A 33 -1.07 3.35 -6.57
C LEU A 33 -0.10 4.46 -6.19
N TYR A 34 -0.42 5.20 -5.12
CA TYR A 34 0.47 6.18 -4.52
C TYR A 34 1.03 5.65 -3.21
N ILE A 35 2.30 5.90 -2.90
CA ILE A 35 2.93 5.35 -1.69
C ILE A 35 3.47 6.48 -0.79
N VAL A 36 2.88 6.60 0.39
CA VAL A 36 3.46 7.40 1.48
C VAL A 36 4.32 6.52 2.39
N TYR A 37 5.39 7.09 2.93
CA TYR A 37 6.28 6.40 3.86
C TYR A 37 6.60 7.28 5.06
N ASP A 38 6.73 6.64 6.23
CA ASP A 38 7.03 7.35 7.48
C ASP A 38 8.53 7.62 7.67
N GLU A 39 8.85 8.45 8.66
CA GLU A 39 10.24 8.74 9.02
C GLU A 39 11.00 7.51 9.53
N ALA A 40 10.32 6.49 10.08
CA ALA A 40 10.96 5.24 10.50
C ALA A 40 11.46 4.44 9.29
N PHE A 41 10.69 4.41 8.19
CA PHE A 41 11.09 3.83 6.91
C PHE A 41 12.25 4.62 6.31
N ASN A 42 12.09 5.95 6.21
CA ASN A 42 13.09 6.85 5.65
C ASN A 42 14.47 6.75 6.34
N LYS A 43 14.49 6.51 7.65
CA LYS A 43 15.72 6.30 8.44
C LYS A 43 16.36 4.92 8.27
N ARG A 44 15.61 3.89 7.89
CA ARG A 44 16.12 2.50 7.77
C ARG A 44 16.86 2.22 6.46
N PHE A 45 16.63 3.01 5.42
CA PHE A 45 17.20 2.77 4.09
C PHE A 45 18.29 3.80 3.74
N SER A 46 19.53 3.32 3.64
CA SER A 46 20.73 4.12 3.37
C SER A 46 20.81 4.74 1.96
N PHE A 47 19.82 4.50 1.10
CA PHE A 47 19.72 5.05 -0.26
C PHE A 47 18.72 6.21 -0.37
N ASN A 48 18.43 6.88 0.74
CA ASN A 48 17.53 8.05 0.83
C ASN A 48 18.11 9.37 0.24
N ASN A 49 19.02 9.27 -0.74
CA ASN A 49 19.71 10.42 -1.34
C ASN A 49 19.05 10.88 -2.65
N GLY A 50 18.77 12.18 -2.77
CA GLY A 50 18.14 12.81 -3.94
C GLY A 50 16.65 13.10 -3.74
N ASP A 51 16.01 13.70 -4.75
CA ASP A 51 14.66 14.25 -4.63
C ASP A 51 13.55 13.20 -4.52
N LYS A 52 13.78 11.99 -5.07
CA LYS A 52 12.82 10.90 -5.23
C LYS A 52 13.45 9.53 -4.92
N PRO A 53 14.01 9.34 -3.70
CA PRO A 53 14.96 8.25 -3.45
C PRO A 53 14.35 6.83 -3.51
N PHE A 54 13.03 6.71 -3.33
CA PHE A 54 12.35 5.43 -3.26
C PHE A 54 11.50 5.08 -4.49
N GLU A 55 11.42 5.96 -5.51
CA GLU A 55 10.53 5.72 -6.67
C GLU A 55 10.89 4.43 -7.43
N ASN A 56 12.17 4.19 -7.71
CA ASN A 56 12.60 2.95 -8.37
C ASN A 56 12.29 1.70 -7.53
N TYR A 57 12.40 1.79 -6.20
CA TYR A 57 12.09 0.70 -5.29
C TYR A 57 10.59 0.38 -5.29
N PHE A 58 9.75 1.41 -5.19
CA PHE A 58 8.30 1.27 -5.20
C PHE A 58 7.73 0.88 -6.57
N ALA A 59 8.30 1.37 -7.67
CA ALA A 59 7.93 0.94 -9.02
C ALA A 59 8.21 -0.55 -9.24
N VAL A 60 9.38 -1.05 -8.79
CA VAL A 60 9.70 -2.49 -8.84
C VAL A 60 8.72 -3.31 -7.99
N LEU A 61 8.36 -2.85 -6.79
CA LEU A 61 7.34 -3.53 -5.97
C LEU A 61 5.95 -3.51 -6.64
N CYS A 62 5.53 -2.40 -7.24
CA CYS A 62 4.28 -2.28 -7.97
C CYS A 62 4.22 -3.30 -9.12
N ASN A 63 5.27 -3.39 -9.93
CA ASN A 63 5.37 -4.34 -11.04
C ASN A 63 5.33 -5.81 -10.54
N ILE A 64 5.97 -6.12 -9.39
CA ILE A 64 5.91 -7.46 -8.79
C ILE A 64 4.49 -7.80 -8.32
N VAL A 65 3.76 -6.82 -7.76
CA VAL A 65 2.36 -7.02 -7.34
C VAL A 65 1.42 -7.12 -8.55
N GLU A 66 1.66 -6.36 -9.63
CA GLU A 66 0.90 -6.49 -10.88
C GLU A 66 1.04 -7.90 -11.49
N LEU A 67 2.24 -8.48 -11.43
CA LEU A 67 2.49 -9.87 -11.86
C LEU A 67 1.69 -10.92 -11.07
N TYR A 68 1.17 -10.61 -9.88
CA TYR A 68 0.24 -11.48 -9.15
C TYR A 68 -1.15 -11.53 -9.82
N PHE A 69 -1.56 -10.42 -10.46
CA PHE A 69 -2.84 -10.29 -11.16
C PHE A 69 -2.77 -10.64 -12.65
N LYS A 70 -1.58 -10.88 -13.21
CA LYS A 70 -1.37 -11.14 -14.65
C LYS A 70 -2.28 -12.23 -15.26
N ASP A 71 -2.65 -13.24 -14.47
CA ASP A 71 -3.45 -14.39 -14.91
C ASP A 71 -4.97 -14.18 -14.69
N MET A 72 -5.36 -13.07 -14.05
CA MET A 72 -6.75 -12.63 -13.88
C MET A 72 -7.17 -11.86 -15.14
N ARG A 73 -7.95 -12.51 -16.02
CA ARG A 73 -8.37 -11.96 -17.33
C ARG A 73 -9.74 -11.27 -17.31
N ASP A 74 -10.58 -11.56 -16.31
CA ASP A 74 -11.97 -11.10 -16.23
C ASP A 74 -12.38 -10.75 -14.78
N PRO A 75 -12.41 -9.45 -14.40
CA PRO A 75 -11.80 -8.33 -15.12
C PRO A 75 -10.26 -8.39 -15.04
N ARG A 76 -9.58 -7.85 -16.05
CA ARG A 76 -8.13 -7.68 -16.02
C ARG A 76 -7.74 -6.52 -15.11
N VAL A 77 -6.94 -6.81 -14.09
CA VAL A 77 -6.44 -5.81 -13.15
C VAL A 77 -5.03 -5.37 -13.54
N MET A 78 -4.83 -4.06 -13.69
CA MET A 78 -3.53 -3.42 -13.94
C MET A 78 -3.23 -2.41 -12.83
N LEU A 79 -1.96 -2.34 -12.42
CA LEU A 79 -1.51 -1.49 -11.32
C LEU A 79 -0.49 -0.49 -11.83
N THR A 80 -0.78 0.80 -11.70
CA THR A 80 0.13 1.88 -12.13
C THR A 80 0.73 2.58 -10.93
N PHE A 81 2.06 2.63 -10.81
CA PHE A 81 2.70 3.43 -9.78
C PHE A 81 2.54 4.93 -10.11
N ALA A 82 1.68 5.62 -9.35
CA ALA A 82 1.35 7.03 -9.51
C ALA A 82 2.37 7.98 -8.83
N GLY A 83 3.20 7.44 -7.93
CA GLY A 83 4.28 8.18 -7.27
C GLY A 83 4.41 7.85 -5.78
N SER A 84 5.34 8.54 -5.12
CA SER A 84 5.53 8.41 -3.68
C SER A 84 5.96 9.71 -3.02
N SER A 85 5.71 9.85 -1.72
CA SER A 85 6.22 10.95 -0.90
C SER A 85 6.42 10.54 0.55
N LYS A 86 7.21 11.33 1.29
CA LYS A 86 7.27 11.19 2.74
C LYS A 86 5.95 11.70 3.34
N LEU A 87 5.40 10.94 4.29
CA LEU A 87 4.28 11.37 5.12
C LEU A 87 4.62 12.70 5.83
N GLN A 88 3.78 13.72 5.65
CA GLN A 88 3.94 15.01 6.32
C GLN A 88 3.33 14.99 7.73
N GLU A 89 2.16 14.37 7.86
CA GLU A 89 1.36 14.35 9.08
C GLU A 89 1.68 13.11 9.94
N GLU A 90 2.94 13.02 10.39
CA GLU A 90 3.46 11.92 11.23
C GLU A 90 2.67 11.74 12.55
N ASN A 91 1.84 12.71 12.95
CA ASN A 91 0.93 12.61 14.09
C ASN A 91 -0.17 11.55 13.94
N ILE A 92 -0.44 11.05 12.73
CA ILE A 92 -1.34 9.91 12.50
C ILE A 92 -0.69 8.55 12.83
N ILE A 93 0.63 8.50 13.02
CA ILE A 93 1.34 7.26 13.38
C ILE A 93 1.11 6.98 14.87
N HIS A 94 0.01 6.27 15.16
CA HIS A 94 -0.35 5.89 16.52
C HIS A 94 0.51 4.73 17.00
N ASN A 95 0.96 4.79 18.25
CA ASN A 95 1.78 3.74 18.86
C ASN A 95 1.04 3.06 20.01
N ILE A 96 1.25 1.75 20.17
CA ILE A 96 0.73 0.92 21.25
C ILE A 96 1.88 0.16 21.91
N SER A 97 1.83 -0.01 23.23
CA SER A 97 2.79 -0.84 23.98
C SER A 97 2.14 -2.16 24.33
N VAL A 98 2.75 -3.27 23.88
CA VAL A 98 2.31 -4.63 24.18
C VAL A 98 3.49 -5.41 24.75
N ASN A 99 3.30 -6.00 25.94
CA ASN A 99 4.34 -6.76 26.66
C ASN A 99 5.68 -6.00 26.84
N GLY A 100 5.62 -4.67 26.98
CA GLY A 100 6.79 -3.81 27.13
C GLY A 100 7.51 -3.43 25.82
N LYS A 101 7.00 -3.87 24.66
CA LYS A 101 7.51 -3.47 23.34
C LYS A 101 6.52 -2.53 22.65
N THR A 102 7.05 -1.48 22.01
CA THR A 102 6.26 -0.51 21.24
C THR A 102 6.07 -0.97 19.80
N TYR A 103 4.85 -0.82 19.29
CA TYR A 103 4.43 -1.11 17.93
C TYR A 103 3.60 0.05 17.39
N VAL A 104 3.48 0.18 16.07
CA VAL A 104 2.47 1.03 15.43
C VAL A 104 1.10 0.36 15.55
N ASP A 105 0.12 1.04 16.14
CA ASP A 105 -1.28 0.63 16.19
C ASP A 105 -1.86 0.76 14.77
N ALA A 106 -1.94 -0.36 14.05
CA ALA A 106 -2.32 -0.35 12.64
C ALA A 106 -3.76 0.12 12.42
N ALA A 107 -4.67 -0.14 13.38
CA ALA A 107 -6.08 0.24 13.26
C ALA A 107 -6.24 1.77 13.37
N LYS A 108 -5.69 2.38 14.42
CA LYS A 108 -5.76 3.85 14.57
C LYS A 108 -4.94 4.58 13.51
N THR A 109 -3.80 4.04 13.10
CA THR A 109 -2.96 4.65 12.06
C THR A 109 -3.68 4.61 10.70
N LEU A 110 -4.43 3.56 10.41
CA LEU A 110 -5.25 3.46 9.20
C LEU A 110 -6.43 4.44 9.22
N GLU A 111 -7.07 4.66 10.36
CA GLU A 111 -8.13 5.67 10.56
C GLU A 111 -7.60 7.08 10.28
N GLY A 112 -6.53 7.51 10.96
CA GLY A 112 -5.95 8.84 10.74
C GLY A 112 -5.40 9.03 9.33
N LEU A 113 -4.88 7.98 8.69
CA LEU A 113 -4.41 8.04 7.30
C LEU A 113 -5.54 8.10 6.28
N TYR A 114 -6.69 7.47 6.55
CA TYR A 114 -7.91 7.66 5.77
C TYR A 114 -8.38 9.11 5.83
N ASP A 115 -8.46 9.69 7.03
CA ASP A 115 -8.91 11.08 7.22
C ASP A 115 -8.01 12.08 6.48
N VAL A 116 -6.69 11.96 6.66
CA VAL A 116 -5.71 12.88 6.03
C VAL A 116 -5.69 12.75 4.51
N MET A 117 -5.71 11.51 3.98
CA MET A 117 -5.53 11.32 2.53
C MET A 117 -6.82 11.50 1.73
N THR A 118 -8.00 11.33 2.34
CA THR A 118 -9.29 11.56 1.67
C THR A 118 -9.46 13.02 1.21
N TRP A 119 -8.89 13.97 1.95
CA TRP A 119 -8.99 15.41 1.67
C TRP A 119 -7.66 16.04 1.21
N ASN A 120 -6.70 15.22 0.77
CA ASN A 120 -5.38 15.70 0.35
C ASN A 120 -5.36 16.12 -1.13
N ASP A 121 -5.68 17.39 -1.39
CA ASP A 121 -5.61 18.02 -2.73
C ASP A 121 -4.20 18.01 -3.37
N SER A 122 -3.14 17.63 -2.63
CA SER A 122 -1.77 17.54 -3.17
C SER A 122 -1.46 16.20 -3.86
N LEU A 123 -2.41 15.26 -3.85
CA LEU A 123 -2.24 13.96 -4.51
C LEU A 123 -2.30 14.08 -6.04
N PRO A 124 -1.50 13.30 -6.78
CA PRO A 124 -1.60 13.25 -8.24
C PRO A 124 -3.00 12.87 -8.72
N GLN A 125 -3.40 13.41 -9.88
CA GLN A 125 -4.61 12.97 -10.55
C GLN A 125 -4.49 11.49 -10.95
N GLY A 126 -5.54 10.70 -10.70
CA GLY A 126 -5.57 9.27 -11.03
C GLY A 126 -4.96 8.36 -9.95
N VAL A 127 -4.82 8.84 -8.71
CA VAL A 127 -4.60 7.96 -7.55
C VAL A 127 -5.92 7.34 -7.12
N ASP A 128 -5.97 6.01 -7.09
CA ASP A 128 -7.11 5.20 -6.62
C ASP A 128 -6.83 4.54 -5.27
N VAL A 129 -5.55 4.35 -4.93
CA VAL A 129 -5.07 3.63 -3.75
C VAL A 129 -3.85 4.36 -3.16
N VAL A 130 -3.84 4.60 -1.85
CA VAL A 130 -2.65 5.02 -1.09
C VAL A 130 -2.15 3.88 -0.23
N PHE A 131 -0.85 3.60 -0.29
CA PHE A 131 -0.18 2.75 0.69
C PHE A 131 0.61 3.58 1.70
N LEU A 132 0.51 3.26 3.00
CA LEU A 132 1.52 3.64 3.99
C LEU A 132 2.48 2.49 4.22
N VAL A 133 3.76 2.79 4.02
CA VAL A 133 4.87 1.90 4.35
C VAL A 133 5.60 2.46 5.56
N THR A 134 5.59 1.69 6.66
CA THR A 134 6.29 2.06 7.89
C THR A 134 7.58 1.27 8.06
N GLY A 135 8.59 1.90 8.63
CA GLY A 135 9.80 1.20 9.11
C GLY A 135 9.60 0.49 10.44
N SER A 136 8.48 0.69 11.13
CA SER A 136 8.22 0.17 12.48
C SER A 136 7.53 -1.20 12.44
N GLU A 137 7.62 -1.96 13.53
CA GLU A 137 6.77 -3.14 13.70
C GLU A 137 5.33 -2.71 13.97
N ILE A 138 4.37 -3.34 13.29
CA ILE A 138 2.95 -3.04 13.41
C ILE A 138 2.27 -4.01 14.37
N TRP A 139 1.27 -3.52 15.09
CA TRP A 139 0.34 -4.31 15.88
C TRP A 139 -1.01 -4.34 15.19
N ILE A 140 -1.50 -5.53 14.89
CA ILE A 140 -2.82 -5.79 14.31
C ILE A 140 -3.54 -6.73 15.27
N THR A 141 -4.78 -6.40 15.63
CA THR A 141 -5.63 -7.30 16.42
C THR A 141 -6.02 -8.51 15.54
N GLU A 142 -5.55 -9.71 15.91
CA GLU A 142 -5.78 -10.92 15.12
C GLU A 142 -7.28 -11.17 14.85
N SER A 143 -7.62 -11.37 13.57
CA SER A 143 -8.79 -12.17 13.22
C SER A 143 -8.49 -13.65 13.53
N PRO A 144 -9.41 -14.45 14.11
CA PRO A 144 -9.14 -15.82 14.56
C PRO A 144 -8.67 -16.84 13.49
N VAL A 145 -8.56 -16.42 12.22
CA VAL A 145 -8.42 -17.31 11.06
C VAL A 145 -7.00 -17.34 10.48
N THR A 146 -6.20 -16.25 10.60
CA THR A 146 -4.88 -16.16 9.96
C THR A 146 -3.87 -15.37 10.83
N LYS A 147 -2.84 -16.06 11.35
CA LYS A 147 -1.92 -15.57 12.40
C LYS A 147 -0.75 -14.68 11.94
N GLU A 148 -0.74 -14.23 10.69
CA GLU A 148 0.35 -13.40 10.15
C GLU A 148 -0.19 -12.29 9.22
N TRP A 149 -0.92 -11.33 9.78
CA TRP A 149 -1.19 -10.09 9.04
C TRP A 149 0.04 -9.20 9.10
N LYS A 150 0.60 -8.91 7.92
CA LYS A 150 1.70 -7.94 7.74
C LYS A 150 1.19 -6.58 7.27
N GLY A 151 -0.11 -6.34 7.37
CA GLY A 151 -0.72 -5.13 6.85
C GLY A 151 -2.19 -5.05 7.22
N LEU A 152 -2.77 -3.84 7.14
CA LEU A 152 -4.19 -3.60 7.38
C LEU A 152 -4.72 -2.67 6.29
N ALA A 153 -5.89 -2.99 5.76
CA ALA A 153 -6.58 -2.19 4.74
C ALA A 153 -8.06 -2.10 5.11
N VAL A 154 -8.72 -0.99 4.75
CA VAL A 154 -10.15 -0.82 5.02
C VAL A 154 -10.94 -1.73 4.07
N PRO A 155 -11.66 -2.75 4.56
CA PRO A 155 -12.30 -3.74 3.69
C PRO A 155 -13.40 -3.12 2.83
N LYS A 156 -13.50 -3.56 1.57
CA LYS A 156 -14.55 -3.17 0.61
C LYS A 156 -14.63 -1.66 0.31
N THR A 157 -13.48 -0.97 0.23
CA THR A 157 -13.43 0.48 -0.08
C THR A 157 -13.13 0.80 -1.54
N ILE A 158 -12.64 -0.16 -2.34
CA ILE A 158 -12.50 0.04 -3.80
C ILE A 158 -13.89 0.30 -4.40
N CYS A 159 -14.10 1.49 -4.95
CA CYS A 159 -15.32 1.92 -5.65
C CYS A 159 -16.62 1.97 -4.82
N PHE A 160 -16.55 2.03 -3.48
CA PHE A 160 -17.73 2.27 -2.63
C PHE A 160 -17.76 3.69 -2.07
N SER A 161 -18.75 4.48 -2.49
CA SER A 161 -19.15 5.71 -1.80
C SER A 161 -19.97 5.38 -0.55
N GLY A 162 -19.62 6.00 0.57
CA GLY A 162 -20.57 6.20 1.68
C GLY A 162 -21.60 7.27 1.35
#